data_AF-A0A7M7NZY9-F1
#
_entry.id   AF-A0A7M7NZY9-F1
#
_cell.length_a   1.000
_cell.length_b   1.000
_cell.length_c   1.000
_cell.angle_alpha   90.00
_cell.angle_beta   90.00
_cell.angle_gamma   90.00
#
_symmetry.space_group_name_H-M   'P 1'
#
loop_
_entity.id
_entity.type
_entity.pdbx_description
1 polymer ?
#
loop_
_entity_poly.entity_id
_entity_poly.type
_entity_poly.pdbx_seq_one_letter_code
_entity_poly.pdbx_strand_id
1 'polypeptide(L)'
;MAMGPPAADLFLGNFDFAVEFPFPITPNVIPVGGVTAEAPNDLPQELEDFIQSSGDDGIVVFTLSTYFASVTTSRPHLLKMFIDALAKLPQKIIIQLKVMPQYDLPPNIKALPWLPLNDLLGHPKTRLFMYHGGNNGFYEAVYHGVPVVVVPFIADQFDTAVKVTSHGMGLQLDKHTLSADYIHKHVAQVLGDEKYSLAAKRLSTILRSRPMEPVDRAAFWIEHVIKHGGDYMRSPGKDLSFIQYNLIDVFTFLIGIGALLLFAFYKIMRCCISCCWRKKNSQKSKSE
;
A
#
# COMPACT_ATOMS: atom_id res chain seq x y z
N MET A 1 22.90 11.21 1.72
CA MET A 1 22.77 10.39 2.95
C MET A 1 21.74 9.30 2.64
N ALA A 2 22.16 8.20 2.01
CA ALA A 2 21.28 7.06 1.78
C ALA A 2 21.19 6.29 3.10
N MET A 3 20.23 6.66 3.95
CA MET A 3 19.88 5.85 5.10
C MET A 3 19.13 4.64 4.57
N GLY A 4 19.88 3.64 4.08
CA GLY A 4 19.35 2.30 3.95
C GLY A 4 18.80 1.85 5.31
N PRO A 5 17.72 1.05 5.35
CA PRO A 5 17.18 0.58 6.62
C PRO A 5 18.30 -0.11 7.43
N PRO A 6 18.29 0.01 8.77
CA PRO A 6 19.29 -0.61 9.64
C PRO A 6 19.51 -2.06 9.25
N ALA A 7 20.73 -2.57 9.43
CA ALA A 7 21.10 -3.91 9.02
C ALA A 7 20.30 -4.96 9.81
N ALA A 8 19.10 -5.28 9.32
CA ALA A 8 18.27 -6.34 9.84
C ALA A 8 18.37 -7.56 8.91
N ASP A 9 18.55 -8.71 9.54
CA ASP A 9 18.60 -10.02 8.92
C ASP A 9 17.24 -10.47 8.38
N LEU A 10 16.16 -9.90 8.92
CA LEU A 10 14.77 -10.17 8.54
C LEU A 10 13.93 -8.90 8.63
N PHE A 11 13.12 -8.65 7.60
CA PHE A 11 12.08 -7.63 7.57
C PHE A 11 10.74 -8.31 7.33
N LEU A 12 9.84 -8.23 8.32
CA LEU A 12 8.46 -8.63 8.14
C LEU A 12 7.66 -7.43 7.64
N GLY A 13 7.21 -7.49 6.39
CA GLY A 13 6.42 -6.43 5.78
C GLY A 13 4.93 -6.75 5.86
N ASN A 14 4.11 -5.85 6.41
CA ASN A 14 2.66 -6.01 6.43
C ASN A 14 2.06 -5.67 5.05
N PHE A 15 2.41 -6.48 4.05
CA PHE A 15 1.90 -6.38 2.69
C PHE A 15 1.73 -7.77 2.04
N ASP A 16 0.94 -7.88 0.97
CA ASP A 16 0.71 -9.11 0.19
C ASP A 16 0.48 -8.78 -1.30
N PHE A 17 1.09 -9.57 -2.19
CA PHE A 17 0.98 -9.36 -3.64
C PHE A 17 -0.41 -9.66 -4.23
N ALA A 18 -1.35 -10.20 -3.43
CA ALA A 18 -2.77 -10.23 -3.78
C ALA A 18 -3.35 -8.82 -3.99
N VAL A 19 -2.79 -7.82 -3.30
CA VAL A 19 -3.29 -6.43 -3.30
C VAL A 19 -2.22 -5.38 -3.57
N GLU A 20 -0.94 -5.71 -3.45
CA GLU A 20 0.14 -4.80 -3.78
C GLU A 20 0.41 -4.70 -5.29
N PHE A 21 0.91 -3.55 -5.71
CA PHE A 21 1.55 -3.43 -7.02
C PHE A 21 2.85 -4.24 -7.04
N PRO A 22 3.24 -4.84 -8.19
CA PRO A 22 4.46 -5.62 -8.26
C PRO A 22 5.71 -4.73 -8.11
N PHE A 23 6.60 -5.09 -7.19
CA PHE A 23 7.91 -4.45 -7.02
C PHE A 23 8.97 -5.47 -6.58
N PRO A 24 10.26 -5.24 -6.87
CA PRO A 24 11.32 -6.15 -6.45
C PRO A 24 11.53 -6.09 -4.93
N ILE A 25 11.63 -7.25 -4.31
CA ILE A 25 11.98 -7.42 -2.90
C ILE A 25 13.22 -8.30 -2.76
N THR A 26 14.03 -8.03 -1.74
CA THR A 26 15.17 -8.89 -1.38
C THR A 26 14.68 -10.09 -0.56
N PRO A 27 15.41 -11.22 -0.56
CA PRO A 27 14.98 -12.44 0.14
C PRO A 27 14.72 -12.26 1.65
N ASN A 28 15.39 -11.30 2.29
CA ASN A 28 15.16 -10.99 3.71
C ASN A 28 13.89 -10.17 3.99
N VAL A 29 13.12 -9.77 2.98
CA VAL A 29 11.83 -9.10 3.14
C VAL A 29 10.72 -10.12 2.92
N ILE A 30 10.01 -10.46 3.99
CA ILE A 30 8.95 -11.47 3.98
C ILE A 30 7.58 -10.75 4.06
N PRO A 31 6.74 -10.89 3.03
CA PRO A 31 5.37 -10.39 3.06
C PRO A 31 4.52 -11.20 4.07
N VAL A 32 3.93 -10.50 5.04
CA VAL A 32 3.04 -11.01 6.08
C VAL A 32 1.78 -10.14 6.20
N GLY A 33 1.26 -9.67 5.06
CA GLY A 33 0.07 -8.85 4.99
C GLY A 33 -1.18 -9.50 5.61
N GLY A 34 -1.91 -8.71 6.41
CA GLY A 34 -3.18 -9.14 6.98
C GLY A 34 -3.06 -10.00 8.24
N VAL A 35 -2.03 -9.74 9.05
CA VAL A 35 -1.86 -10.34 10.39
C VAL A 35 -3.02 -10.08 11.36
N THR A 36 -3.84 -9.05 11.14
CA THR A 36 -5.02 -8.75 11.98
C THR A 36 -6.33 -9.28 11.42
N ALA A 37 -6.31 -9.88 10.22
CA ALA A 37 -7.51 -10.38 9.56
C ALA A 37 -7.67 -11.88 9.82
N GLU A 38 -8.81 -12.26 10.39
CA GLU A 38 -9.11 -13.64 10.80
C GLU A 38 -10.59 -13.97 10.62
N ALA A 39 -10.96 -15.24 10.82
CA ALA A 39 -12.36 -15.63 10.81
C ALA A 39 -13.16 -14.84 11.87
N PRO A 40 -14.38 -14.38 11.56
CA PRO A 40 -15.15 -13.58 12.51
C PRO A 40 -15.61 -14.43 13.70
N ASN A 41 -15.61 -13.83 14.88
CA ASN A 41 -16.25 -14.36 16.07
C ASN A 41 -17.71 -13.87 16.16
N ASP A 42 -18.47 -14.47 17.08
CA ASP A 42 -19.83 -14.04 17.38
C ASP A 42 -19.85 -12.62 17.96
N LEU A 43 -20.79 -11.80 17.48
CA LEU A 43 -21.03 -10.45 17.99
C LEU A 43 -21.93 -10.48 19.23
N PRO A 44 -21.80 -9.50 20.15
CA PRO A 44 -22.73 -9.36 21.27
C PRO A 44 -24.18 -9.24 20.79
N GLN A 45 -25.12 -9.89 21.49
CA GLN A 45 -26.54 -9.96 21.09
C GLN A 45 -27.16 -8.59 20.76
N GLU A 46 -26.86 -7.56 21.56
CA GLU A 46 -27.39 -6.22 21.34
C GLU A 46 -26.89 -5.57 20.02
N LEU A 47 -25.71 -5.95 19.57
CA LEU A 47 -25.17 -5.52 18.28
C LEU A 47 -25.77 -6.35 17.15
N GLU A 48 -25.90 -7.66 17.36
CA GLU A 48 -26.56 -8.58 16.44
C GLU A 48 -28.00 -8.16 16.15
N ASP A 49 -28.80 -7.85 17.19
CA ASP A 49 -30.18 -7.40 17.04
C ASP A 49 -30.29 -6.13 16.19
N PHE A 50 -29.37 -5.18 16.41
CA PHE A 50 -29.30 -3.97 15.60
C PHE A 50 -28.95 -4.27 14.14
N ILE A 51 -27.99 -5.18 13.90
CA ILE A 51 -27.61 -5.62 12.56
C ILE A 51 -28.77 -6.34 11.88
N GLN A 52 -29.49 -7.21 12.58
CA GLN A 52 -30.62 -7.95 12.01
C GLN A 52 -31.78 -7.03 11.64
N SER A 53 -32.01 -5.96 12.41
CA SER A 53 -33.01 -4.92 12.11
C SER A 53 -32.78 -4.16 10.80
N SER A 54 -31.63 -4.35 10.13
CA SER A 54 -31.36 -3.79 8.80
C SER A 54 -32.11 -4.48 7.65
N GLY A 55 -32.78 -5.59 7.89
CA GLY A 55 -33.48 -6.32 6.82
C GLY A 55 -32.53 -6.72 5.69
N ASP A 56 -32.95 -6.51 4.44
CA ASP A 56 -32.16 -6.86 3.25
C ASP A 56 -31.11 -5.79 2.89
N ASP A 57 -31.29 -4.56 3.38
CA ASP A 57 -30.39 -3.43 3.10
C ASP A 57 -28.99 -3.66 3.67
N GLY A 58 -28.91 -4.35 4.80
CA GLY A 58 -27.66 -4.67 5.47
C GLY A 58 -27.03 -3.48 6.19
N ILE A 59 -25.73 -3.60 6.48
CA ILE A 59 -25.00 -2.63 7.31
C ILE A 59 -23.83 -1.96 6.58
N VAL A 60 -23.55 -0.73 7.00
CA VAL A 60 -22.31 0.01 6.70
C VAL A 60 -21.53 0.19 7.99
N VAL A 61 -20.26 -0.17 7.96
CA VAL A 61 -19.33 0.08 9.08
C VAL A 61 -18.54 1.34 8.76
N PHE A 62 -18.46 2.28 9.71
CA PHE A 62 -17.74 3.54 9.53
C PHE A 62 -16.76 3.82 10.68
N THR A 63 -15.48 4.08 10.35
CA THR A 63 -14.50 4.54 11.34
C THR A 63 -13.38 5.41 10.75
N LEU A 64 -13.05 6.50 11.43
CA LEU A 64 -11.84 7.28 11.16
C LEU A 64 -10.64 6.83 12.04
N SER A 65 -10.80 5.76 12.81
CA SER A 65 -9.84 5.24 13.79
C SER A 65 -9.62 6.18 14.99
N THR A 66 -8.86 5.67 15.96
CA THR A 66 -8.53 6.33 17.22
C THR A 66 -7.73 7.62 17.03
N TYR A 67 -6.93 7.73 15.97
CA TYR A 67 -6.14 8.93 15.65
C TYR A 67 -7.00 10.12 15.23
N PHE A 68 -8.13 9.87 14.55
CA PHE A 68 -9.07 10.94 14.16
C PHE A 68 -10.26 11.08 15.10
N ALA A 69 -10.37 10.23 16.13
CA ALA A 69 -11.35 10.42 17.19
C ALA A 69 -11.19 11.77 17.92
N SER A 70 -9.96 12.30 18.00
CA SER A 70 -9.71 13.66 18.50
C SER A 70 -10.23 14.73 17.52
N VAL A 71 -10.08 14.50 16.21
CA VAL A 71 -10.58 15.40 15.16
C VAL A 71 -12.10 15.47 15.17
N THR A 72 -12.80 14.36 15.38
CA THR A 72 -14.26 14.38 15.52
C THR A 72 -14.73 15.16 16.74
N THR A 73 -13.94 15.19 17.82
CA THR A 73 -14.23 16.00 19.01
C THR A 73 -13.89 17.49 18.80
N SER A 74 -12.74 17.79 18.17
CA SER A 74 -12.31 19.18 17.92
C SER A 74 -13.00 19.83 16.72
N ARG A 75 -13.62 19.05 15.82
CA ARG A 75 -14.33 19.52 14.63
C ARG A 75 -15.70 18.83 14.51
N PRO A 76 -16.67 19.19 15.36
CA PRO A 76 -18.00 18.56 15.38
C PRO A 76 -18.77 18.69 14.06
N HIS A 77 -18.50 19.74 13.27
CA HIS A 77 -19.11 19.93 11.95
C HIS A 77 -18.72 18.82 10.96
N LEU A 78 -17.48 18.29 11.04
CA LEU A 78 -17.05 17.19 10.18
C LEU A 78 -17.79 15.91 10.52
N LEU A 79 -17.91 15.60 11.81
CA LEU A 79 -18.68 14.45 12.28
C LEU A 79 -20.14 14.55 11.85
N LYS A 80 -20.76 15.73 12.05
CA LYS A 80 -22.14 16.00 11.66
C LYS A 80 -22.35 15.79 10.16
N MET A 81 -21.42 16.23 9.33
CA MET A 81 -21.45 16.00 7.88
C MET A 81 -21.45 14.51 7.49
N PHE A 82 -20.61 13.68 8.12
CA PHE A 82 -20.63 12.23 7.88
C PHE A 82 -21.94 11.60 8.36
N ILE A 83 -22.43 11.98 9.54
CA ILE A 83 -23.71 11.51 10.08
C ILE A 83 -24.85 11.88 9.14
N ASP A 84 -24.92 13.13 8.68
CA ASP A 84 -25.98 13.60 7.79
C ASP A 84 -25.96 12.91 6.42
N ALA A 85 -24.78 12.51 5.94
CA ALA A 85 -24.65 11.71 4.72
C ALA A 85 -25.16 10.28 4.92
N LEU A 86 -24.71 9.62 5.99
CA LEU A 86 -25.01 8.22 6.27
C LEU A 86 -26.45 8.02 6.78
N ALA A 87 -27.05 9.03 7.39
CA ALA A 87 -28.45 9.04 7.82
C ALA A 87 -29.45 8.90 6.65
N LYS A 88 -29.05 9.29 5.44
CA LYS A 88 -29.87 9.21 4.23
C LYS A 88 -29.94 7.79 3.65
N LEU A 89 -29.05 6.89 4.09
CA LEU A 89 -28.98 5.53 3.59
C LEU A 89 -30.06 4.65 4.24
N PRO A 90 -30.62 3.67 3.51
CA PRO A 90 -31.53 2.70 4.10
C PRO A 90 -30.80 1.71 5.04
N GLN A 91 -29.48 1.54 4.88
CA GLN A 91 -28.65 0.68 5.73
C GLN A 91 -28.65 1.12 7.19
N LYS A 92 -28.44 0.16 8.08
CA LYS A 92 -27.98 0.44 9.44
C LYS A 92 -26.49 0.76 9.43
N ILE A 93 -26.10 1.77 10.19
CA ILE A 93 -24.75 2.31 10.23
C ILE A 93 -24.17 2.03 11.61
N ILE A 94 -22.99 1.41 11.65
CA ILE A 94 -22.24 1.22 12.89
C ILE A 94 -21.02 2.13 12.81
N ILE A 95 -20.94 3.11 13.70
CA ILE A 95 -19.88 4.13 13.69
C ILE A 95 -19.01 4.03 14.94
N GLN A 96 -17.69 4.15 14.79
CA GLN A 96 -16.80 4.33 15.94
C GLN A 96 -16.80 5.78 16.42
N LEU A 97 -17.23 6.04 17.66
CA LEU A 97 -17.12 7.34 18.32
C LEU A 97 -16.64 7.18 19.75
N LYS A 98 -15.47 7.75 20.08
CA LYS A 98 -14.96 7.77 21.47
C LYS A 98 -15.76 8.70 22.38
N VAL A 99 -16.27 9.79 21.82
CA VAL A 99 -17.06 10.80 22.53
C VAL A 99 -18.36 10.96 21.78
N MET A 100 -19.48 10.78 22.49
CA MET A 100 -20.80 10.96 21.91
C MET A 100 -21.07 12.43 21.63
N PRO A 101 -21.72 12.77 20.50
CA PRO A 101 -22.14 14.14 20.22
C PRO A 101 -23.21 14.60 21.23
N GLN A 102 -23.38 15.91 21.37
CA GLN A 102 -24.41 16.52 22.23
C GLN A 102 -25.83 16.49 21.62
N TYR A 103 -26.00 15.84 20.48
CA TYR A 103 -27.27 15.72 19.76
C TYR A 103 -27.59 14.25 19.53
N ASP A 104 -28.88 13.96 19.37
CA ASP A 104 -29.35 12.59 19.11
C ASP A 104 -28.87 12.09 17.75
N LEU A 105 -28.40 10.85 17.72
CA LEU A 105 -28.04 10.18 16.48
C LEU A 105 -29.31 9.72 15.74
N PRO A 106 -29.31 9.76 14.40
CA PRO A 106 -30.38 9.18 13.60
C PRO A 106 -30.63 7.71 13.96
N PRO A 107 -31.89 7.21 13.85
CA PRO A 107 -32.28 5.88 14.32
C PRO A 107 -31.65 4.73 13.52
N ASN A 108 -31.07 5.00 12.35
CA ASN A 108 -30.30 4.03 11.59
C ASN A 108 -28.81 4.00 11.98
N ILE A 109 -28.35 4.83 12.92
CA ILE A 109 -26.94 4.92 13.32
C ILE A 109 -26.76 4.46 14.77
N LYS A 110 -25.89 3.46 14.97
CA LYS A 110 -25.43 3.01 16.29
C LYS A 110 -23.95 3.37 16.45
N ALA A 111 -23.64 4.13 17.50
CA ALA A 111 -22.27 4.48 17.82
C ALA A 111 -21.69 3.55 18.88
N LEU A 112 -20.43 3.14 18.68
CA LEU A 112 -19.66 2.34 19.63
C LEU A 112 -18.32 3.02 19.92
N PRO A 113 -17.81 2.96 21.17
CA PRO A 113 -16.47 3.48 21.48
C PRO A 113 -15.35 2.66 20.81
N TRP A 114 -15.61 1.36 20.62
CA TRP A 114 -14.71 0.41 19.99
C TRP A 114 -15.49 -0.50 19.05
N LEU A 115 -14.94 -0.75 17.87
CA LEU A 115 -15.54 -1.66 16.90
C LEU A 115 -14.84 -3.02 16.98
N PRO A 116 -15.58 -4.14 17.13
CA PRO A 116 -15.08 -5.46 16.75
C PRO A 116 -15.00 -5.52 15.22
N LEU A 117 -14.02 -4.80 14.63
CA LEU A 117 -14.00 -4.49 13.20
C LEU A 117 -13.90 -5.76 12.34
N ASN A 118 -12.99 -6.68 12.67
CA ASN A 118 -12.88 -7.95 11.97
C ASN A 118 -14.22 -8.70 11.92
N ASP A 119 -14.88 -8.83 13.07
CA ASP A 119 -16.14 -9.56 13.21
C ASP A 119 -17.29 -8.87 12.47
N LEU A 120 -17.37 -7.53 12.57
CA LEU A 120 -18.31 -6.74 11.79
C LEU A 120 -18.09 -6.88 10.29
N LEU A 121 -16.85 -6.86 9.82
CA LEU A 121 -16.56 -7.03 8.39
C LEU A 121 -16.85 -8.45 7.90
N GLY A 122 -16.65 -9.46 8.75
CA GLY A 122 -17.01 -10.85 8.46
C GLY A 122 -18.49 -11.17 8.55
N HIS A 123 -19.32 -10.26 9.05
CA HIS A 123 -20.75 -10.49 9.20
C HIS A 123 -21.47 -10.52 7.82
N PRO A 124 -22.37 -11.50 7.54
CA PRO A 124 -23.03 -11.65 6.23
C PRO A 124 -23.89 -10.46 5.77
N LYS A 125 -24.32 -9.59 6.70
CA LYS A 125 -25.07 -8.37 6.39
C LYS A 125 -24.19 -7.16 6.08
N THR A 126 -22.87 -7.26 6.20
CA THR A 126 -21.99 -6.15 5.87
C THR A 126 -21.94 -5.92 4.37
N ARG A 127 -22.21 -4.67 3.98
CA ARG A 127 -22.27 -4.25 2.57
C ARG A 127 -21.15 -3.31 2.18
N LEU A 128 -20.67 -2.51 3.13
CA LEU A 128 -19.64 -1.51 2.87
C LEU A 128 -18.85 -1.21 4.14
N PHE A 129 -17.56 -0.96 3.95
CA PHE A 129 -16.71 -0.36 4.95
C PHE A 129 -16.22 1.03 4.52
N MET A 130 -16.65 2.06 5.24
CA MET A 130 -16.15 3.43 5.04
C MET A 130 -15.11 3.74 6.10
N TYR A 131 -13.93 4.21 5.71
CA TYR A 131 -12.87 4.47 6.69
C TYR A 131 -11.75 5.36 6.17
N HIS A 132 -10.80 5.67 7.07
CA HIS A 132 -9.67 6.56 6.79
C HIS A 132 -8.57 5.97 5.89
N GLY A 133 -8.51 4.65 5.65
CA GLY A 133 -7.49 4.04 4.78
C GLY A 133 -6.29 3.40 5.47
N GLY A 134 -6.29 3.22 6.79
CA GLY A 134 -5.18 2.53 7.48
C GLY A 134 -5.00 1.08 7.01
N ASN A 135 -3.74 0.62 6.90
CA ASN A 135 -3.40 -0.66 6.28
C ASN A 135 -4.06 -1.90 6.95
N ASN A 136 -4.24 -1.92 8.27
CA ASN A 136 -4.88 -3.07 8.94
C ASN A 136 -6.36 -3.21 8.54
N GLY A 137 -7.12 -2.11 8.55
CA GLY A 137 -8.52 -2.11 8.12
C GLY A 137 -8.66 -2.42 6.63
N PHE A 138 -7.65 -2.11 5.80
CA PHE A 138 -7.60 -2.54 4.42
C PHE A 138 -7.54 -4.07 4.31
N TYR A 139 -6.62 -4.71 5.03
CA TYR A 139 -6.49 -6.17 5.01
C TYR A 139 -7.72 -6.88 5.57
N GLU A 140 -8.34 -6.36 6.62
CA GLU A 140 -9.59 -6.92 7.15
C GLU A 140 -10.73 -6.83 6.12
N ALA A 141 -10.86 -5.70 5.42
CA ALA A 141 -11.86 -5.55 4.36
C ALA A 141 -11.60 -6.47 3.16
N VAL A 142 -10.34 -6.60 2.74
CA VAL A 142 -9.96 -7.52 1.66
C VAL A 142 -10.20 -8.97 2.08
N TYR A 143 -9.80 -9.36 3.30
CA TYR A 143 -9.99 -10.72 3.81
C TYR A 143 -11.46 -11.13 3.82
N HIS A 144 -12.36 -10.25 4.27
CA HIS A 144 -13.80 -10.50 4.30
C HIS A 144 -14.52 -10.21 2.97
N GLY A 145 -13.82 -9.67 1.98
CA GLY A 145 -14.40 -9.37 0.66
C GLY A 145 -15.43 -8.25 0.68
N VAL A 146 -15.23 -7.27 1.56
CA VAL A 146 -16.13 -6.11 1.72
C VAL A 146 -15.62 -4.94 0.87
N PRO A 147 -16.46 -4.33 0.02
CA PRO A 147 -16.07 -3.15 -0.74
C PRO A 147 -15.92 -1.93 0.19
N VAL A 148 -15.14 -0.94 -0.24
CA VAL A 148 -14.75 0.15 0.67
C VAL A 148 -14.92 1.56 0.09
N VAL A 149 -15.13 2.53 0.97
CA VAL A 149 -14.98 3.96 0.66
C VAL A 149 -13.91 4.54 1.57
N VAL A 150 -12.82 5.02 0.97
CA VAL A 150 -11.65 5.51 1.71
C VAL A 150 -11.65 7.03 1.75
N VAL A 151 -11.41 7.60 2.93
CA VAL A 151 -11.21 9.04 3.14
C VAL A 151 -9.80 9.26 3.67
N PRO A 152 -8.78 9.39 2.81
CA PRO A 152 -7.40 9.47 3.25
C PRO A 152 -7.05 10.86 3.80
N PHE A 153 -6.31 10.88 4.90
CA PHE A 153 -5.86 12.11 5.56
C PHE A 153 -4.33 12.21 5.62
N ILE A 154 -3.63 11.13 5.98
CA ILE A 154 -2.18 11.09 6.25
C ILE A 154 -1.54 9.73 5.92
N ALA A 155 -0.21 9.70 5.81
CA ALA A 155 0.61 8.48 5.81
C ALA A 155 0.19 7.42 4.76
N ASP A 156 0.07 6.17 5.20
CA ASP A 156 -0.29 4.98 4.42
C ASP A 156 -1.67 5.06 3.75
N GLN A 157 -2.55 5.94 4.26
CA GLN A 157 -3.94 6.04 3.82
C GLN A 157 -4.08 6.38 2.33
N PHE A 158 -3.17 7.19 1.79
CA PHE A 158 -3.19 7.55 0.37
C PHE A 158 -2.81 6.36 -0.52
N ASP A 159 -1.83 5.55 -0.10
CA ASP A 159 -1.43 4.33 -0.81
C ASP A 159 -2.56 3.30 -0.82
N THR A 160 -3.19 3.08 0.33
CA THR A 160 -4.39 2.24 0.44
C THR A 160 -5.52 2.72 -0.47
N ALA A 161 -5.77 4.03 -0.54
CA ALA A 161 -6.82 4.57 -1.40
C ALA A 161 -6.55 4.32 -2.89
N VAL A 162 -5.28 4.40 -3.32
CA VAL A 162 -4.86 4.03 -4.68
C VAL A 162 -5.03 2.54 -4.92
N LYS A 163 -4.67 1.67 -3.98
CA LYS A 163 -4.90 0.21 -4.08
C LYS A 163 -6.39 -0.11 -4.22
N VAL A 164 -7.23 0.47 -3.37
CA VAL A 164 -8.69 0.28 -3.40
C VAL A 164 -9.29 0.63 -4.76
N THR A 165 -8.92 1.80 -5.30
CA THR A 165 -9.47 2.30 -6.56
C THR A 165 -8.92 1.53 -7.76
N SER A 166 -7.62 1.23 -7.77
CA SER A 166 -6.97 0.47 -8.86
C SER A 166 -7.47 -0.97 -8.97
N HIS A 167 -7.75 -1.63 -7.85
CA HIS A 167 -8.36 -2.96 -7.84
C HIS A 167 -9.88 -2.94 -8.05
N GLY A 168 -10.49 -1.75 -8.14
CA GLY A 168 -11.93 -1.60 -8.39
C GLY A 168 -12.80 -2.11 -7.24
N MET A 169 -12.28 -2.24 -6.02
CA MET A 169 -13.04 -2.68 -4.84
C MET A 169 -13.70 -1.54 -4.07
N GLY A 170 -13.52 -0.30 -4.52
CA GLY A 170 -14.05 0.85 -3.82
C GLY A 170 -13.71 2.19 -4.46
N LEU A 171 -13.98 3.26 -3.71
CA LEU A 171 -13.73 4.64 -4.11
C LEU A 171 -12.93 5.41 -3.06
N GLN A 172 -12.17 6.39 -3.51
CA GLN A 172 -11.52 7.39 -2.67
C GLN A 172 -12.35 8.67 -2.64
N LEU A 173 -12.56 9.25 -1.47
CA LEU A 173 -13.10 10.60 -1.32
C LEU A 173 -11.97 11.63 -1.19
N ASP A 174 -12.13 12.78 -1.83
CA ASP A 174 -11.24 13.91 -1.62
C ASP A 174 -11.68 14.67 -0.35
N LYS A 175 -10.78 14.74 0.64
CA LYS A 175 -11.00 15.46 1.90
C LYS A 175 -11.27 16.96 1.70
N HIS A 176 -10.82 17.55 0.59
CA HIS A 176 -10.97 18.97 0.30
C HIS A 176 -12.34 19.33 -0.29
N THR A 177 -13.09 18.34 -0.79
CA THR A 177 -14.40 18.55 -1.42
C THR A 177 -15.54 17.86 -0.66
N LEU A 178 -15.30 17.45 0.60
CA LEU A 178 -16.30 16.74 1.38
C LEU A 178 -17.54 17.60 1.62
N SER A 179 -18.69 17.01 1.33
CA SER A 179 -20.01 17.48 1.73
C SER A 179 -20.89 16.27 2.02
N ALA A 180 -22.00 16.46 2.74
CA ALA A 180 -22.90 15.36 3.07
C ALA A 180 -23.44 14.68 1.79
N ASP A 181 -23.78 15.46 0.77
CA ASP A 181 -24.27 14.96 -0.52
C ASP A 181 -23.18 14.25 -1.32
N TYR A 182 -21.94 14.77 -1.28
CA TYR A 182 -20.80 14.13 -1.93
C TYR A 182 -20.54 12.75 -1.32
N ILE A 183 -20.50 12.65 0.03
CA ILE A 183 -20.29 11.39 0.73
C ILE A 183 -21.43 10.41 0.42
N HIS A 184 -22.68 10.85 0.58
CA HIS A 184 -23.85 10.02 0.32
C HIS A 184 -23.84 9.46 -1.11
N LYS A 185 -23.58 10.31 -2.11
CA LYS A 185 -23.50 9.90 -3.52
C LYS A 185 -22.48 8.78 -3.75
N HIS A 186 -21.27 8.92 -3.21
CA HIS A 186 -20.21 7.93 -3.44
C HIS A 186 -20.45 6.63 -2.67
N VAL A 187 -20.96 6.73 -1.44
CA VAL A 187 -21.35 5.55 -0.65
C VAL A 187 -22.49 4.80 -1.34
N ALA A 188 -23.54 5.49 -1.78
CA ALA A 188 -24.65 4.89 -2.52
C ALA A 188 -24.19 4.27 -3.85
N GLN A 189 -23.21 4.88 -4.53
CA GLN A 189 -22.62 4.31 -5.74
C GLN A 189 -21.91 2.97 -5.47
N VAL A 190 -21.10 2.88 -4.40
CA VAL A 190 -20.40 1.62 -4.09
C VAL A 190 -21.38 0.54 -3.63
N LEU A 191 -22.42 0.92 -2.88
CA LEU A 191 -23.48 0.00 -2.46
C LEU A 191 -24.35 -0.51 -3.63
N GLY A 192 -24.61 0.34 -4.64
CA GLY A 192 -25.51 0.03 -5.74
C GLY A 192 -24.87 -0.62 -6.97
N ASP A 193 -23.54 -0.65 -7.07
CA ASP A 193 -22.82 -1.21 -8.21
C ASP A 193 -22.06 -2.48 -7.79
N GLU A 194 -22.58 -3.64 -8.21
CA GLU A 194 -22.05 -4.95 -7.80
C GLU A 194 -20.58 -5.15 -8.14
N LYS A 195 -20.01 -4.41 -9.12
CA LYS A 195 -18.62 -4.56 -9.54
C LYS A 195 -17.64 -4.40 -8.36
N TYR A 196 -17.94 -3.51 -7.41
CA TYR A 196 -17.08 -3.29 -6.25
C TYR A 196 -17.08 -4.49 -5.31
N SER A 197 -18.27 -5.06 -5.07
CA SER A 197 -18.42 -6.27 -4.26
C SER A 197 -17.78 -7.49 -4.92
N LEU A 198 -17.89 -7.62 -6.24
CA LEU A 198 -17.28 -8.71 -7.01
C LEU A 198 -15.76 -8.62 -6.99
N ALA A 199 -15.21 -7.41 -7.15
CA ALA A 199 -13.78 -7.15 -7.02
C ALA A 199 -13.28 -7.48 -5.61
N ALA A 200 -13.96 -7.01 -4.57
CA ALA A 200 -13.59 -7.30 -3.18
C ALA A 200 -13.60 -8.82 -2.87
N LYS A 201 -14.64 -9.55 -3.27
CA LYS A 201 -14.72 -11.01 -3.12
C LYS A 201 -13.64 -11.75 -3.89
N ARG A 202 -13.29 -11.28 -5.09
CA ARG A 202 -12.18 -11.83 -5.88
C ARG A 202 -10.85 -11.66 -5.13
N LEU A 203 -10.56 -10.47 -4.62
CA LEU A 203 -9.34 -10.21 -3.85
C LEU A 203 -9.29 -11.06 -2.57
N SER A 204 -10.41 -11.18 -1.85
CA SER A 204 -10.55 -12.06 -0.69
C SER A 204 -10.15 -13.49 -1.03
N THR A 205 -10.67 -14.02 -2.13
CA THR A 205 -10.36 -15.39 -2.59
C THR A 205 -8.86 -15.55 -2.88
N ILE A 206 -8.24 -14.58 -3.55
CA ILE A 206 -6.81 -14.60 -3.86
C ILE A 206 -5.98 -14.52 -2.57
N LEU A 207 -6.26 -13.55 -1.70
CA LEU A 207 -5.53 -13.34 -0.44
C LEU A 207 -5.61 -14.58 0.46
N ARG A 208 -6.79 -15.19 0.57
CA ARG A 208 -7.04 -16.39 1.39
C ARG A 208 -6.53 -17.69 0.77
N SER A 209 -6.20 -17.69 -0.52
CA SER A 209 -5.57 -18.85 -1.19
C SER A 209 -4.09 -19.03 -0.88
N ARG A 210 -3.53 -18.16 -0.02
CA ARG A 210 -2.13 -18.23 0.43
C ARG A 210 -1.81 -19.58 1.09
N PRO A 211 -0.58 -20.09 0.92
CA PRO A 211 -0.19 -21.40 1.44
C PRO A 211 0.00 -21.43 2.97
N MET A 212 0.19 -20.26 3.59
CA MET A 212 0.39 -20.10 5.03
C MET A 212 -0.27 -18.82 5.48
N GLU A 213 -0.89 -18.87 6.66
CA GLU A 213 -1.39 -17.68 7.34
C GLU A 213 -0.23 -16.72 7.71
N PRO A 214 -0.49 -15.40 7.83
CA PRO A 214 0.56 -14.41 8.00
C PRO A 214 1.31 -14.57 9.31
N VAL A 215 0.60 -14.94 10.37
CA VAL A 215 1.18 -15.18 11.70
C VAL A 215 2.09 -16.40 11.67
N ASP A 216 1.65 -17.51 11.07
CA ASP A 216 2.46 -18.73 10.94
C ASP A 216 3.70 -18.49 10.07
N ARG A 217 3.53 -17.73 8.98
CA ARG A 217 4.64 -17.33 8.10
C ARG A 217 5.65 -16.46 8.84
N ALA A 218 5.19 -15.48 9.62
CA ALA A 218 6.04 -14.64 10.43
C ALA A 218 6.84 -15.49 11.45
N ALA A 219 6.15 -16.35 12.19
CA ALA A 219 6.76 -17.25 13.17
C ALA A 219 7.83 -18.14 12.53
N PHE A 220 7.50 -18.79 11.40
CA PHE A 220 8.43 -19.63 10.65
C PHE A 220 9.73 -18.89 10.30
N TRP A 221 9.63 -17.69 9.72
CA TRP A 221 10.83 -16.95 9.30
C TRP A 221 11.64 -16.40 10.47
N ILE A 222 10.98 -16.00 11.56
CA ILE A 222 11.66 -15.63 12.81
C ILE A 222 12.47 -16.81 13.33
N GLU A 223 11.86 -17.98 13.49
CA GLU A 223 12.52 -19.20 13.97
C GLU A 223 13.66 -19.63 13.05
N HIS A 224 13.45 -19.53 11.73
CA HIS A 224 14.46 -19.86 10.73
C HIS A 224 15.72 -19.01 10.89
N VAL A 225 15.56 -17.68 11.01
CA VAL A 225 16.68 -16.75 11.14
C VAL A 225 17.38 -16.91 12.49
N ILE A 226 16.64 -17.14 13.58
CA ILE A 226 17.25 -17.44 14.89
C ILE A 226 18.13 -18.69 14.81
N LYS A 227 17.69 -19.71 14.08
CA LYS A 227 18.39 -21.00 14.00
C LYS A 227 19.58 -20.99 13.04
N HIS A 228 19.49 -20.27 11.93
CA HIS A 228 20.44 -20.37 10.81
C HIS A 228 21.21 -19.08 10.51
N GLY A 229 20.87 -17.96 11.15
CA GLY A 229 21.32 -16.62 10.74
C GLY A 229 20.57 -16.13 9.48
N GLY A 230 20.68 -14.84 9.16
CA GLY A 230 20.02 -14.24 7.98
C GLY A 230 20.97 -13.69 6.92
N ASP A 231 22.28 -13.84 7.09
CA ASP A 231 23.32 -13.29 6.21
C ASP A 231 23.09 -13.64 4.73
N TYR A 232 22.67 -14.87 4.44
CA TYR A 232 22.43 -15.36 3.07
C TYR A 232 21.19 -14.75 2.40
N MET A 233 20.31 -14.09 3.17
CA MET A 233 19.11 -13.42 2.66
C MET A 233 19.32 -11.93 2.43
N ARG A 234 20.42 -11.37 2.97
CA ARG A 234 20.74 -9.95 2.82
C ARG A 234 21.29 -9.67 1.42
N SER A 235 20.94 -8.51 0.88
CA SER A 235 21.57 -8.03 -0.35
C SER A 235 23.01 -7.61 -0.09
N PRO A 236 24.01 -8.15 -0.81
CA PRO A 236 25.41 -7.71 -0.72
C PRO A 236 25.60 -6.24 -1.09
N GLY A 237 24.62 -5.64 -1.80
CA GLY A 237 24.63 -4.22 -2.16
C GLY A 237 24.76 -3.29 -0.96
N LYS A 238 24.36 -3.74 0.24
CA LYS A 238 24.52 -2.97 1.48
C LYS A 238 25.97 -2.87 1.96
N ASP A 239 26.81 -3.84 1.58
CA ASP A 239 28.22 -3.89 1.97
C ASP A 239 29.12 -3.17 0.97
N LEU A 240 28.55 -2.71 -0.16
CA LEU A 240 29.28 -1.96 -1.18
C LEU A 240 29.51 -0.51 -0.76
N SER A 241 30.72 -0.01 -1.02
CA SER A 241 31.01 1.42 -0.92
C SER A 241 30.17 2.22 -1.94
N PHE A 242 30.00 3.52 -1.69
CA PHE A 242 29.31 4.40 -2.64
C PHE A 242 29.88 4.32 -4.07
N ILE A 243 31.20 4.14 -4.20
CA ILE A 243 31.89 4.02 -5.49
C ILE A 243 31.46 2.74 -6.21
N GLN A 244 31.52 1.60 -5.51
CA GLN A 244 31.16 0.29 -6.08
C GLN A 244 29.67 0.19 -6.36
N TYR A 245 28.82 0.67 -5.46
CA TYR A 245 27.37 0.63 -5.60
C TYR A 245 26.90 1.39 -6.85
N ASN A 246 27.54 2.53 -7.16
CA ASN A 246 27.22 3.35 -8.32
C ASN A 246 28.11 3.04 -9.54
N LEU A 247 28.90 1.96 -9.49
CA LEU A 247 29.78 1.49 -10.57
C LEU A 247 30.79 2.56 -11.06
N ILE A 248 31.15 3.52 -10.20
CA ILE A 248 32.03 4.64 -10.57
C ILE A 248 33.43 4.13 -10.94
N ASP A 249 33.91 3.12 -10.20
CA ASP A 249 35.16 2.41 -10.48
C ASP A 249 35.15 1.74 -11.87
N VAL A 250 34.06 1.05 -12.21
CA VAL A 250 33.88 0.40 -13.51
C VAL A 250 33.82 1.43 -14.64
N PHE A 251 33.03 2.49 -14.50
CA PHE A 251 32.96 3.55 -15.50
C PHE A 251 34.31 4.24 -15.69
N THR A 252 35.03 4.53 -14.61
CA THR A 252 36.36 5.15 -14.66
C THR A 252 37.35 4.24 -15.40
N PHE A 253 37.34 2.93 -15.13
CA PHE A 253 38.17 1.96 -15.82
C PHE A 253 37.86 1.89 -17.33
N LEU A 254 36.59 1.79 -17.71
CA LEU A 254 36.16 1.74 -19.11
C LEU A 254 36.49 3.02 -19.88
N ILE A 255 36.28 4.19 -19.26
CA ILE A 255 36.66 5.50 -19.83
C ILE A 255 38.19 5.56 -20.02
N GLY A 256 38.97 5.06 -19.07
CA GLY A 256 40.42 4.96 -19.17
C GLY A 256 40.88 4.13 -20.37
N ILE A 257 40.28 2.95 -20.58
CA ILE A 257 40.56 2.10 -21.76
C ILE A 257 40.20 2.85 -23.04
N GLY A 258 39.01 3.46 -23.10
CA GLY A 258 38.58 4.24 -24.26
C GLY A 258 39.56 5.38 -24.60
N ALA A 259 40.01 6.13 -23.59
CA ALA A 259 41.01 7.19 -23.77
C ALA A 259 42.36 6.66 -24.28
N LEU A 260 42.82 5.51 -23.78
CA LEU A 260 44.04 4.87 -24.25
C LEU A 260 43.94 4.42 -25.71
N LEU A 261 42.82 3.81 -26.11
CA LEU A 261 42.59 3.41 -27.50
C LEU A 261 42.53 4.61 -28.43
N LEU A 262 41.85 5.69 -28.04
CA LEU A 262 41.80 6.94 -28.79
C LEU A 262 43.18 7.58 -28.93
N PHE A 263 43.98 7.56 -27.86
CA PHE A 263 45.35 8.07 -27.88
C PHE A 263 46.26 7.25 -28.79
N ALA A 264 46.18 5.92 -28.72
CA ALA A 264 46.92 5.02 -29.60
C ALA A 264 46.53 5.23 -31.07
N PHE A 265 45.23 5.32 -31.36
CA PHE A 265 44.70 5.64 -32.69
C PHE A 265 45.23 6.99 -33.20
N TYR A 266 45.17 8.04 -32.37
CA TYR A 266 45.73 9.35 -32.69
C TYR A 266 47.23 9.27 -33.02
N LYS A 267 48.02 8.53 -32.23
CA LYS A 267 49.46 8.32 -32.47
C LYS A 267 49.73 7.57 -33.77
N ILE A 268 48.97 6.52 -34.05
CA ILE A 268 49.07 5.76 -35.31
C ILE A 268 48.75 6.69 -36.49
N MET A 269 47.64 7.43 -36.44
CA MET A 269 47.25 8.37 -37.49
C MET A 269 48.32 9.45 -37.71
N ARG A 270 48.87 10.04 -36.64
CA ARG A 270 49.95 11.03 -36.73
C ARG A 270 51.23 10.43 -37.30
N CYS A 271 51.55 9.18 -36.96
CA CYS A 271 52.67 8.45 -37.54
C CYS A 271 52.46 8.26 -39.05
N CYS A 272 51.29 7.74 -39.47
CA CYS A 272 50.93 7.58 -40.87
C CYS A 272 51.02 8.89 -41.66
N ILE A 273 50.49 9.99 -41.12
CA ILE A 273 50.57 11.32 -41.76
C ILE A 273 52.02 11.78 -41.89
N SER A 274 52.84 11.65 -40.85
CA SER A 274 54.24 12.08 -40.89
C SER A 274 55.12 11.22 -41.83
N CYS A 275 54.86 9.91 -41.92
CA CYS A 275 55.46 9.02 -42.92
C CYS A 275 55.05 9.39 -44.36
N CYS A 276 53.77 9.70 -44.59
CA CYS A 276 53.29 10.17 -45.90
C CYS A 276 53.92 11.52 -46.30
N TRP A 277 54.11 12.45 -45.36
CA TRP A 277 54.78 13.74 -45.62
C TRP A 277 56.29 13.58 -45.88
N ARG A 278 56.99 12.70 -45.16
CA ARG A 278 58.40 12.39 -45.43
C ARG A 278 58.63 11.77 -46.81
N LYS A 279 57.76 10.85 -47.25
CA LYS A 279 57.81 10.30 -48.62
C LYS A 279 57.62 11.38 -49.69
N LYS A 280 56.67 12.32 -49.47
CA LYS A 280 56.40 13.42 -50.41
C LYS A 280 57.60 14.39 -50.54
N ASN A 281 58.28 14.71 -49.45
CA ASN A 281 59.51 15.53 -49.49
C ASN A 281 60.72 14.79 -50.10
N SER A 282 60.86 13.48 -49.85
CA SER A 282 61.92 12.68 -50.48
C SER A 282 61.74 12.48 -51.98
N GLN A 283 60.51 12.47 -52.49
CA GLN A 283 60.25 12.45 -53.94
C GLN A 283 60.52 13.80 -54.59
N LYS A 284 60.23 14.92 -53.92
CA LYS A 284 60.54 16.27 -54.42
C LYS A 284 62.04 16.54 -54.56
N SER A 285 62.88 16.03 -53.66
CA SER A 285 64.34 16.24 -53.74
C SER A 285 65.06 15.32 -54.75
N LYS A 286 64.35 14.39 -55.39
CA LYS A 286 64.89 13.51 -56.45
C LYS A 286 64.48 13.98 -57.86
N SER A 287 63.67 15.03 -57.96
CA SER A 287 63.17 15.60 -59.22
C SER A 287 63.68 17.01 -59.51
N GLU A 288 64.70 17.48 -58.77
CA GLU A 288 65.49 18.69 -59.06
C GLU A 288 66.89 18.28 -59.55
#